data_AF-A0A7S0AR36-F1
#
_entry.id   AF-A0A7S0AR36-F1
#
_cell.length_a   1.000
_cell.length_b   1.000
_cell.length_c   1.000
_cell.angle_alpha   90.00
_cell.angle_beta   90.00
_cell.angle_gamma   90.00
#
_symmetry.space_group_name_H-M   'P 1'
#
loop_
_entity.id
_entity.type
_entity.pdbx_description
1 polymer ?
#
loop_
_entity_poly.entity_id
_entity_poly.type
_entity_poly.pdbx_seq_one_letter_code
_entity_poly.pdbx_strand_id
1 'polypeptide(L)'
;AAREEPAPVQVAAGGPAALEGVPFLEALQALRSWVQAHGGRLPRSGRYSSKCTAEEKSCAAFLAVQLQARAQGVMPEAAWAQLAEVRGVPELCERLSSPPMSFPERVAELRRWVQEAGRLPSAGAEAARELHLAKFLHNQRVALARGALGAARRRLLERVP
;
A
#
# COMPACT_ATOMS: atom_id res chain seq x y z
N ALA A 1 -16.79 47.94 -37.27
CA ALA A 1 -15.91 47.34 -36.25
C ALA A 1 -16.77 46.47 -35.35
N ALA A 2 -16.97 45.20 -35.72
CA ALA A 2 -17.71 44.23 -34.93
C ALA A 2 -16.74 43.60 -33.93
N ARG A 3 -17.07 43.66 -32.64
CA ARG A 3 -16.37 42.93 -31.58
C ARG A 3 -16.99 41.54 -31.51
N GLU A 4 -16.24 40.53 -31.93
CA GLU A 4 -16.59 39.13 -31.70
C GLU A 4 -16.50 38.82 -30.19
N GLU A 5 -17.61 38.38 -29.61
CA GLU A 5 -17.62 37.72 -28.30
C GLU A 5 -17.03 36.31 -28.45
N PRO A 6 -16.06 35.89 -27.60
CA PRO A 6 -15.60 34.52 -27.62
C PRO A 6 -16.65 33.59 -26.99
N ALA A 7 -17.05 32.58 -27.77
CA ALA A 7 -17.92 31.49 -27.35
C ALA A 7 -17.39 30.77 -26.09
N PRO A 8 -18.28 30.23 -25.23
CA PRO A 8 -17.87 29.51 -24.03
C PRO A 8 -17.04 28.29 -24.42
N VAL A 9 -15.79 28.26 -23.93
CA VAL A 9 -14.92 27.09 -23.95
C VAL A 9 -15.68 25.93 -23.31
N GLN A 10 -16.10 24.99 -24.15
CA GLN A 10 -16.58 23.70 -23.71
C GLN A 10 -15.43 23.03 -22.97
N VAL A 11 -15.48 23.05 -21.65
CA VAL A 11 -14.63 22.22 -20.80
C VAL A 11 -15.04 20.79 -21.11
N ALA A 12 -14.23 20.12 -21.94
CA ALA A 12 -14.39 18.72 -22.27
C ALA A 12 -14.36 17.94 -20.94
N ALA A 13 -15.55 17.49 -20.54
CA ALA A 13 -15.74 16.54 -19.46
C ALA A 13 -15.16 15.19 -19.90
N GLY A 14 -13.84 15.04 -19.78
CA GLY A 14 -13.15 13.76 -19.84
C GLY A 14 -13.42 12.95 -18.56
N GLY A 15 -14.64 12.45 -18.42
CA GLY A 15 -15.05 11.52 -17.38
C GLY A 15 -14.61 10.07 -17.66
N PRO A 16 -14.64 9.19 -16.65
CA PRO A 16 -13.78 8.02 -16.44
C PRO A 16 -14.19 6.76 -17.23
N ALA A 17 -14.36 6.85 -18.54
CA ALA A 17 -14.72 5.70 -19.38
C ALA A 17 -13.54 4.77 -19.74
N ALA A 18 -12.30 5.13 -19.38
CA ALA A 18 -11.09 4.46 -19.85
C ALA A 18 -10.62 3.26 -18.98
N LEU A 19 -11.37 2.87 -17.94
CA LEU A 19 -10.97 1.78 -17.04
C LEU A 19 -11.64 0.42 -17.33
N GLU A 20 -12.57 0.34 -18.28
CA GLU A 20 -13.34 -0.90 -18.60
C GLU A 20 -13.26 -1.33 -20.08
N GLY A 21 -12.28 -0.83 -20.84
CA GLY A 21 -12.07 -1.24 -22.23
C GLY A 21 -11.35 -2.59 -22.37
N VAL A 22 -11.26 -3.09 -23.61
CA VAL A 22 -10.37 -4.19 -24.04
C VAL A 22 -8.99 -4.19 -23.34
N PRO A 23 -8.29 -3.04 -23.14
CA PRO A 23 -7.03 -3.03 -22.39
C PRO A 23 -7.11 -3.41 -20.91
N PHE A 24 -8.27 -3.23 -20.23
CA PHE A 24 -8.45 -3.67 -18.84
C PHE A 24 -8.59 -5.19 -18.76
N LEU A 25 -9.43 -5.79 -19.61
CA LEU A 25 -9.68 -7.22 -19.61
C LEU A 25 -8.40 -8.00 -19.99
N GLU A 26 -7.66 -7.53 -20.98
CA GLU A 26 -6.37 -8.12 -21.37
C GLU A 26 -5.35 -8.03 -20.23
N ALA A 27 -5.22 -6.87 -19.59
CA ALA A 27 -4.31 -6.68 -18.46
C ALA A 27 -4.71 -7.52 -17.23
N LEU A 28 -6.01 -7.65 -16.97
CA LEU A 28 -6.55 -8.51 -15.91
C LEU A 28 -6.27 -9.98 -16.20
N GLN A 29 -6.45 -10.43 -17.44
CA GLN A 29 -6.14 -11.80 -17.85
C GLN A 29 -4.63 -12.07 -17.74
N ALA A 30 -3.78 -11.15 -18.20
CA ALA A 30 -2.33 -11.24 -18.02
C ALA A 30 -1.94 -11.35 -16.53
N LEU A 31 -2.56 -10.53 -15.67
CA LEU A 31 -2.34 -10.59 -14.23
C LEU A 31 -2.78 -11.94 -13.64
N ARG A 32 -3.95 -12.46 -14.02
CA ARG A 32 -4.46 -13.78 -13.57
C ARG A 32 -3.49 -14.89 -13.95
N SER A 33 -3.10 -14.93 -15.23
CA SER A 33 -2.15 -15.93 -15.75
C SER A 33 -0.81 -15.83 -15.02
N TRP A 34 -0.30 -14.62 -14.80
CA TRP A 34 0.95 -14.41 -14.09
C TRP A 34 0.87 -14.91 -12.64
N VAL A 35 -0.19 -14.55 -11.90
CA VAL A 35 -0.40 -14.98 -10.51
C VAL A 35 -0.52 -16.49 -10.41
N GLN A 36 -1.23 -17.13 -11.35
CA GLN A 36 -1.33 -18.60 -11.42
C GLN A 36 0.03 -19.25 -11.68
N ALA A 37 0.79 -18.76 -12.66
CA ALA A 37 2.11 -19.28 -13.01
C ALA A 37 3.14 -19.12 -11.87
N HIS A 38 2.95 -18.12 -10.99
CA HIS A 38 3.86 -17.82 -9.88
C HIS A 38 3.30 -18.24 -8.52
N GLY A 39 2.40 -19.25 -8.49
CA GLY A 39 1.95 -19.90 -7.26
C GLY A 39 1.10 -19.01 -6.35
N GLY A 40 0.33 -18.08 -6.91
CA GLY A 40 -0.52 -17.16 -6.15
C GLY A 40 0.22 -15.93 -5.61
N ARG A 41 1.49 -15.72 -6.00
CA ARG A 41 2.22 -14.50 -5.67
C ARG A 41 1.68 -13.33 -6.50
N LEU A 42 1.63 -12.13 -5.91
CA LEU A 42 1.39 -10.88 -6.64
C LEU A 42 2.67 -10.27 -7.23
N PRO A 43 2.58 -9.64 -8.41
CA PRO A 43 3.72 -9.01 -9.06
C PRO A 43 4.22 -7.85 -8.21
N ARG A 44 5.55 -7.74 -8.07
CA ARG A 44 6.15 -6.67 -7.28
C ARG A 44 6.72 -5.60 -8.22
N SER A 45 6.44 -4.34 -7.91
CA SER A 45 7.15 -3.20 -8.49
C SER A 45 8.56 -3.12 -7.86
N GLY A 46 9.47 -3.98 -8.33
CA GLY A 46 10.85 -3.96 -7.90
C GLY A 46 11.66 -2.95 -8.70
N ARG A 47 11.83 -1.72 -8.20
CA ARG A 47 12.86 -0.80 -8.76
C ARG A 47 14.29 -1.36 -8.68
N TYR A 48 14.51 -2.34 -7.80
CA TYR A 48 15.83 -2.89 -7.49
C TYR A 48 15.95 -4.41 -7.69
N SER A 49 14.95 -5.06 -8.30
CA SER A 49 15.04 -6.49 -8.56
C SER A 49 15.46 -6.73 -10.01
N SER A 50 16.70 -7.17 -10.21
CA SER A 50 17.24 -7.61 -11.50
C SER A 50 16.52 -8.82 -12.10
N LYS A 51 15.58 -9.43 -11.36
CA LYS A 51 14.81 -10.60 -11.77
C LYS A 51 13.37 -10.29 -12.21
N CYS A 52 12.93 -9.03 -12.21
CA CYS A 52 11.58 -8.69 -12.65
C CYS A 52 11.49 -8.67 -14.18
N THR A 53 10.69 -9.59 -14.75
CA THR A 53 10.39 -9.64 -16.19
C THR A 53 9.59 -8.40 -16.62
N ALA A 54 9.59 -8.11 -17.93
CA ALA A 54 8.75 -7.04 -18.47
C ALA A 54 7.26 -7.27 -18.15
N GLU A 55 6.82 -8.53 -18.17
CA GLU A 55 5.47 -8.94 -17.81
C GLU A 55 5.13 -8.67 -16.33
N GLU A 56 6.03 -9.01 -15.39
CA GLU A 56 5.84 -8.70 -13.96
C GLU A 56 5.74 -7.19 -13.73
N LYS A 57 6.55 -6.39 -14.46
CA LYS A 57 6.50 -4.92 -14.37
C LYS A 57 5.18 -4.35 -14.89
N SER A 58 4.70 -4.83 -16.03
CA SER A 58 3.40 -4.42 -16.58
C SER A 58 2.25 -4.78 -15.65
N CYS A 59 2.24 -6.00 -15.09
CA CYS A 59 1.22 -6.43 -14.14
C CYS A 59 1.29 -5.63 -12.83
N ALA A 60 2.49 -5.32 -12.33
CA ALA A 60 2.67 -4.49 -11.14
C ALA A 60 2.24 -3.03 -11.38
N ALA A 61 2.51 -2.47 -12.55
CA ALA A 61 2.09 -1.13 -12.93
C ALA A 61 0.56 -1.06 -13.07
N PHE A 62 -0.05 -2.04 -13.72
CA PHE A 62 -1.50 -2.18 -13.82
C PHE A 62 -2.14 -2.22 -12.42
N LEU A 63 -1.67 -3.12 -11.54
CA LEU A 63 -2.16 -3.19 -10.16
C LEU A 63 -2.03 -1.86 -9.42
N ALA A 64 -0.90 -1.15 -9.57
CA ALA A 64 -0.70 0.14 -8.92
C ALA A 64 -1.73 1.19 -9.38
N VAL A 65 -2.02 1.25 -10.68
CA VAL A 65 -3.03 2.16 -11.25
C VAL A 65 -4.42 1.81 -10.73
N GLN A 66 -4.81 0.53 -10.72
CA GLN A 66 -6.13 0.12 -10.24
C GLN A 66 -6.32 0.39 -8.75
N LEU A 67 -5.31 0.09 -7.93
CA LEU A 67 -5.33 0.36 -6.49
C LEU A 67 -5.41 1.86 -6.20
N GLN A 68 -4.72 2.68 -6.99
CA GLN A 68 -4.81 4.14 -6.90
C GLN A 68 -6.22 4.64 -7.26
N ALA A 69 -6.81 4.11 -8.33
CA ALA A 69 -8.18 4.42 -8.74
C ALA A 69 -9.21 4.03 -7.65
N ARG A 70 -9.01 2.87 -7.00
CA ARG A 70 -9.85 2.44 -5.87
C ARG A 70 -9.71 3.37 -4.67
N ALA A 71 -8.48 3.76 -4.32
CA ALA A 71 -8.23 4.69 -3.22
C ALA A 71 -8.83 6.08 -3.47
N GLN A 72 -8.93 6.51 -4.73
CA GLN A 72 -9.58 7.75 -5.14
C GLN A 72 -11.10 7.66 -5.27
N GLY A 73 -11.69 6.46 -5.13
CA GLY A 73 -13.13 6.25 -5.28
C GLY A 73 -13.65 6.37 -6.71
N VAL A 74 -12.75 6.35 -7.71
CA VAL A 74 -13.10 6.47 -9.14
C VAL A 74 -13.17 5.11 -9.85
N MET A 75 -12.84 4.02 -9.15
CA MET A 75 -12.91 2.67 -9.69
C MET A 75 -14.35 2.14 -9.68
N PRO A 76 -14.90 1.72 -10.83
CA PRO A 76 -16.20 1.06 -10.89
C PRO A 76 -16.23 -0.22 -10.04
N GLU A 77 -17.37 -0.48 -9.38
CA GLU A 77 -17.52 -1.67 -8.53
C GLU A 77 -17.44 -2.97 -9.34
N ALA A 78 -17.91 -2.97 -10.59
CA ALA A 78 -17.81 -4.12 -11.50
C ALA A 78 -16.35 -4.45 -11.85
N ALA A 79 -15.51 -3.45 -12.10
CA ALA A 79 -14.08 -3.62 -12.30
C ALA A 79 -13.39 -4.12 -11.02
N TRP A 80 -13.79 -3.63 -9.85
CA TRP A 80 -13.27 -4.09 -8.57
C TRP A 80 -13.62 -5.56 -8.31
N ALA A 81 -14.87 -5.97 -8.57
CA ALA A 81 -15.30 -7.37 -8.42
C ALA A 81 -14.41 -8.32 -9.24
N GLN A 82 -14.11 -7.96 -10.49
CA GLN A 82 -13.22 -8.75 -11.36
C GLN A 82 -11.76 -8.79 -10.87
N LEU A 83 -11.27 -7.71 -10.28
CA LEU A 83 -9.91 -7.63 -9.75
C LEU A 83 -9.78 -8.37 -8.40
N ALA A 84 -10.82 -8.32 -7.57
CA ALA A 84 -10.90 -9.00 -6.28
C ALA A 84 -10.91 -10.53 -6.40
N GLU A 85 -11.30 -11.08 -7.55
CA GLU A 85 -11.16 -12.52 -7.85
C GLU A 85 -9.69 -12.97 -7.93
N VAL A 86 -8.74 -12.05 -8.15
CA VAL A 86 -7.32 -12.37 -8.20
C VAL A 86 -6.78 -12.58 -6.79
N ARG A 87 -6.30 -13.79 -6.50
CA ARG A 87 -5.75 -14.17 -5.20
C ARG A 87 -4.70 -13.17 -4.70
N GLY A 88 -4.88 -12.69 -3.47
CA GLY A 88 -3.95 -11.76 -2.81
C GLY A 88 -4.26 -10.28 -3.06
N VAL A 89 -5.08 -9.94 -4.06
CA VAL A 89 -5.42 -8.54 -4.36
C VAL A 89 -6.27 -7.90 -3.28
N PRO A 90 -7.36 -8.54 -2.78
CA PRO A 90 -8.15 -7.96 -1.68
C PRO A 90 -7.28 -7.64 -0.46
N GLU A 91 -6.40 -8.56 -0.07
CA GLU A 91 -5.50 -8.40 1.07
C GLU A 91 -4.44 -7.31 0.82
N LEU A 92 -3.96 -7.19 -0.42
CA LEU A 92 -3.09 -6.08 -0.81
C LEU A 92 -3.81 -4.74 -0.68
N CYS A 93 -5.06 -4.67 -1.15
CA CYS A 93 -5.87 -3.46 -1.05
C CYS A 93 -6.12 -3.11 0.42
N GLU A 94 -6.59 -4.05 1.24
CA GLU A 94 -6.79 -3.82 2.68
C GLU A 94 -5.52 -3.33 3.37
N ARG A 95 -4.36 -3.92 3.05
CA ARG A 95 -3.06 -3.51 3.60
C ARG A 95 -2.68 -2.08 3.20
N LEU A 96 -3.04 -1.64 2.00
CA LEU A 96 -2.74 -0.30 1.50
C LEU A 96 -3.78 0.74 1.91
N SER A 97 -5.04 0.33 2.06
CA SER A 97 -6.15 1.14 2.54
C SER A 97 -6.14 1.33 4.05
N SER A 98 -5.51 0.41 4.78
CA SER A 98 -5.30 0.56 6.22
C SER A 98 -4.38 1.76 6.46
N PRO A 99 -4.84 2.82 7.16
CA PRO A 99 -3.99 3.96 7.47
C PRO A 99 -2.75 3.45 8.23
N PRO A 100 -1.55 3.92 7.88
CA PRO A 100 -0.37 3.55 8.64
C PRO A 100 -0.59 4.02 10.08
N MET A 101 -0.53 3.10 11.05
CA MET A 101 -0.69 3.48 12.45
C MET A 101 0.28 4.61 12.77
N SER A 102 -0.27 5.65 13.39
CA SER A 102 0.51 6.77 13.88
C SER A 102 1.53 6.30 14.92
N PHE A 103 2.55 7.13 15.16
CA PHE A 103 3.56 6.82 16.16
C PHE A 103 2.96 6.57 17.57
N PRO A 104 2.02 7.40 18.08
CA PRO A 104 1.37 7.12 19.36
C PRO A 104 0.60 5.80 19.41
N GLU A 105 -0.11 5.43 18.34
CA GLU A 105 -0.81 4.14 18.26
C GLU A 105 0.17 2.98 18.31
N ARG A 106 1.31 3.10 17.62
CA ARG A 106 2.38 2.10 17.65
C ARG A 106 3.01 1.96 19.04
N VAL A 107 3.18 3.06 19.77
CA VAL A 107 3.66 3.04 21.16
C VAL A 107 2.61 2.42 22.09
N ALA A 108 1.31 2.68 21.87
CA ALA A 108 0.25 2.04 22.63
C ALA A 108 0.20 0.53 22.38
N GLU A 109 0.38 0.08 21.13
CA GLU A 109 0.50 -1.34 20.77
C GLU A 109 1.68 -2.00 21.49
N LEU A 110 2.85 -1.34 21.48
CA LEU A 110 4.04 -1.78 22.20
C LEU A 110 3.80 -1.88 23.71
N ARG A 111 3.14 -0.88 24.31
CA ARG A 111 2.83 -0.90 25.74
C ARG A 111 1.91 -2.07 26.11
N ARG A 112 0.86 -2.33 25.32
CA ARG A 112 -0.02 -3.49 25.52
C ARG A 112 0.77 -4.79 25.43
N TRP A 113 1.65 -4.91 24.44
CA TRP A 113 2.53 -6.08 24.32
C TRP A 113 3.37 -6.30 25.58
N VAL A 114 4.03 -5.26 26.09
CA VAL A 114 4.87 -5.40 27.30
C VAL A 114 4.04 -5.76 28.53
N GLN A 115 2.82 -5.24 28.64
CA GLN A 115 1.88 -5.60 29.70
C GLN A 115 1.39 -7.05 29.60
N GLU A 116 1.10 -7.52 28.39
CA GLU A 116 0.64 -8.89 28.12
C GLU A 116 1.76 -9.93 28.31
N ALA A 117 2.96 -9.65 27.76
CA ALA A 117 4.06 -10.59 27.72
C ALA A 117 5.06 -10.44 28.88
N GLY A 118 4.99 -9.35 29.64
CA GLY A 118 5.93 -9.02 30.73
C GLY A 118 7.36 -8.75 30.26
N ARG A 119 7.58 -8.56 28.95
CA ARG A 119 8.91 -8.39 28.34
C ARG A 119 8.85 -7.54 27.07
N LEU A 120 10.00 -7.01 26.67
CA LEU A 120 10.15 -6.35 25.38
C LEU A 120 10.06 -7.36 24.21
N PRO A 121 9.53 -6.93 23.05
CA PRO A 121 9.45 -7.77 21.87
C PRO A 121 10.85 -8.12 21.34
N SER A 122 11.03 -9.38 20.95
CA SER A 122 12.28 -9.93 20.46
C SER A 122 12.28 -10.05 18.93
N ALA A 123 13.42 -9.76 18.32
CA ALA A 123 13.61 -9.92 16.88
C ALA A 123 13.74 -11.40 16.45
N GLY A 124 13.89 -12.33 17.40
CA GLY A 124 13.96 -13.78 17.14
C GLY A 124 12.63 -14.51 17.29
N ALA A 125 11.51 -13.80 17.53
CA ALA A 125 10.22 -14.42 17.70
C ALA A 125 9.59 -14.88 16.38
N GLU A 126 8.79 -15.95 16.41
CA GLU A 126 8.07 -16.43 15.22
C GLU A 126 6.80 -15.62 14.95
N ALA A 127 6.24 -14.99 15.98
CA ALA A 127 5.00 -14.22 15.87
C ALA A 127 5.22 -12.92 15.06
N ALA A 128 4.48 -12.76 13.97
CA ALA A 128 4.56 -11.59 13.09
C ALA A 128 4.33 -10.26 13.82
N ARG A 129 3.42 -10.24 14.83
CA ARG A 129 3.16 -9.07 15.69
C ARG A 129 4.41 -8.67 16.49
N GLU A 130 5.06 -9.65 17.13
CA GLU A 130 6.27 -9.42 17.92
C GLU A 130 7.42 -8.91 17.05
N LEU A 131 7.64 -9.54 15.90
CA LEU A 131 8.66 -9.12 14.94
C LEU A 131 8.48 -7.68 14.47
N HIS A 132 7.24 -7.26 14.21
CA HIS A 132 6.95 -5.88 13.83
C HIS A 132 7.30 -4.89 14.95
N LEU A 133 6.93 -5.21 16.20
CA LEU A 133 7.24 -4.36 17.35
C LEU A 133 8.74 -4.32 17.65
N ALA A 134 9.45 -5.44 17.50
CA ALA A 134 10.90 -5.51 17.64
C ALA A 134 11.61 -4.66 16.57
N LYS A 135 11.17 -4.73 15.30
CA LYS A 135 11.67 -3.87 14.22
C LYS A 135 11.38 -2.40 14.49
N PHE A 136 10.19 -2.07 14.97
CA PHE A 136 9.83 -0.72 15.37
C PHE A 136 10.80 -0.17 16.43
N LEU A 137 11.04 -0.93 17.51
CA LEU A 137 11.99 -0.57 18.56
C LEU A 137 13.42 -0.40 18.04
N HIS A 138 13.88 -1.33 17.18
CA HIS A 138 15.19 -1.23 16.55
C HIS A 138 15.34 0.09 15.77
N ASN A 139 14.35 0.43 14.96
CA ASN A 139 14.35 1.69 14.20
C ASN A 139 14.36 2.91 15.12
N GLN A 140 13.65 2.88 16.26
CA GLN A 140 13.69 3.99 17.23
C GLN A 140 15.05 4.12 17.92
N ARG A 141 15.70 2.99 18.26
CA ARG A 141 17.06 2.99 18.82
C ARG A 141 18.07 3.58 17.83
N VAL A 142 18.00 3.19 16.57
CA VAL A 142 18.86 3.74 15.50
C VAL A 142 18.60 5.24 15.32
N ALA A 143 17.33 5.68 15.31
CA ALA A 143 16.97 7.09 15.21
C ALA A 143 17.50 7.90 16.40
N LEU A 144 17.42 7.36 17.62
CA LEU A 144 17.97 7.99 18.82
C LEU A 144 19.50 8.14 18.74
N ALA A 145 20.20 7.07 18.34
CA ALA A 145 21.66 7.08 18.18
C ALA A 145 22.12 8.09 17.12
N ARG A 146 21.30 8.35 16.10
CA ARG A 146 21.56 9.35 15.05
C ARG A 146 21.09 10.77 15.39
N GLY A 147 20.51 10.99 16.57
CA GLY A 147 19.92 12.29 16.95
C GLY A 147 18.67 12.68 16.16
N ALA A 148 18.09 11.76 15.38
CA ALA A 148 16.91 12.00 14.55
C ALA A 148 15.58 11.76 15.31
N LEU A 149 15.65 11.30 16.56
CA LEU A 149 14.47 11.06 17.38
C LEU A 149 14.04 12.32 18.12
N GLY A 150 12.94 12.94 17.68
CA GLY A 150 12.40 14.13 18.33
C GLY A 150 11.99 13.91 19.79
N ALA A 151 12.10 14.96 20.62
CA ALA A 151 11.86 14.89 22.06
C ALA A 151 10.47 14.37 22.45
N ALA A 152 9.42 14.72 21.69
CA ALA A 152 8.07 14.22 21.93
C ALA A 152 7.96 12.69 21.75
N ARG A 153 8.62 12.14 20.72
CA ARG A 153 8.65 10.70 20.46
C ARG A 153 9.43 9.94 21.53
N ARG A 154 10.56 10.51 21.97
CA ARG A 154 11.36 9.97 23.06
C ARG A 154 10.56 9.86 24.37
N ARG A 155 9.87 10.94 24.77
CA ARG A 155 9.01 10.95 25.97
C ARG A 155 7.91 9.90 25.94
N LEU A 156 7.36 9.60 24.76
CA LEU A 156 6.35 8.55 24.59
C LEU A 156 6.93 7.15 24.81
N LEU A 157 8.14 6.89 24.31
CA LEU A 157 8.82 5.59 24.49
C LEU A 157 9.30 5.38 25.94
N GLU A 158 9.72 6.44 26.62
CA GLU A 158 10.12 6.39 28.05
C GLU A 158 8.95 6.06 28.99
N ARG A 159 7.69 6.16 28.51
CA ARG A 159 6.48 5.78 29.25
C ARG A 159 6.07 4.31 29.06
N VAL A 160 6.80 3.57 28.22
CA VAL A 160 6.60 2.13 28.09
C VAL A 160 7.30 1.47 29.31
N PRO A 161 6.58 0.65 30.11
CA PRO A 161 7.15 -0.06 31.25
C PRO A 161 8.33 -0.96 30.85
#